data_AF-Q2HHY6-F1
#
_entry.id   AF-Q2HHY6-F1
#
_cell.length_a   1.000
_cell.length_b   1.000
_cell.length_c   1.000
_cell.angle_alpha   90.00
_cell.angle_beta   90.00
_cell.angle_gamma   90.00
#
_symmetry.space_group_name_H-M   'P 1'
#
loop_
_entity.id
_entity.type
_entity.pdbx_description
1 polymer ?
#
loop_
_entity_poly.entity_id
_entity_poly.type
_entity_poly.pdbx_seq_one_letter_code
_entity_poly.pdbx_strand_id
1 'polypeptide(L)'
;MGTKGHEMAESDRKDHHRVKELLKEFQNMKPQEPDYIPKLNELWGVLSAHIEEEEHQDLPALESALTTAQAAGESERLAKKFGLTKALVPSRSHPSAGENPYFESALGMLAAPIDHIADIMRKFPEEKISPNPSTK
;
A
#
# COMPACT_ATOMS: atom_id res chain seq x y z
N MET A 1 2.45 1.25 21.30
CA MET A 1 0.98 1.43 21.22
C MET A 1 0.17 0.23 21.72
N GLY A 2 0.79 -0.92 22.07
CA GLY A 2 0.12 -2.02 22.77
C GLY A 2 -1.09 -2.59 22.02
N THR A 3 -2.10 -3.05 22.75
CA THR A 3 -3.36 -3.60 22.20
C THR A 3 -4.06 -2.62 21.27
N LYS A 4 -4.12 -1.33 21.62
CA LYS A 4 -4.75 -0.29 20.78
C LYS A 4 -4.09 -0.22 19.40
N GLY A 5 -2.75 -0.20 19.35
CA GLY A 5 -2.04 -0.18 18.07
C GLY A 5 -2.23 -1.46 17.24
N HIS A 6 -2.45 -2.60 17.90
CA HIS A 6 -2.77 -3.85 17.20
C HIS A 6 -4.18 -3.81 16.60
N GLU A 7 -5.18 -3.32 17.34
CA GLU A 7 -6.55 -3.15 16.87
C GLU A 7 -6.65 -2.18 15.69
N MET A 8 -5.96 -1.03 15.76
CA MET A 8 -5.84 -0.07 14.66
C MET A 8 -5.31 -0.76 13.40
N ALA A 9 -4.16 -1.43 13.51
CA ALA A 9 -3.57 -2.12 12.37
C ALA A 9 -4.42 -3.28 11.80
N GLU A 10 -5.23 -3.96 12.61
CA GLU A 10 -6.20 -4.97 12.12
C GLU A 10 -7.40 -4.33 11.42
N SER A 11 -7.80 -3.12 11.82
CA SER A 11 -8.81 -2.33 11.12
C SER A 11 -8.30 -1.92 9.75
N ASP A 12 -7.12 -1.29 9.70
CA ASP A 12 -6.50 -0.84 8.44
C ASP A 12 -6.32 -1.98 7.45
N ARG A 13 -5.92 -3.17 7.92
CA ARG A 13 -5.81 -4.36 7.06
C ARG A 13 -7.13 -4.69 6.36
N LYS A 14 -8.27 -4.59 7.05
CA LYS A 14 -9.58 -4.87 6.44
C LYS A 14 -9.95 -3.81 5.41
N ASP A 15 -9.67 -2.55 5.70
CA ASP A 15 -9.95 -1.45 4.79
C ASP A 15 -9.05 -1.51 3.55
N HIS A 16 -7.75 -1.77 3.74
CA HIS A 16 -6.78 -2.01 2.67
C HIS A 16 -7.21 -3.18 1.79
N HIS A 17 -7.73 -4.26 2.37
CA HIS A 17 -8.24 -5.40 1.61
C HIS A 17 -9.38 -4.97 0.68
N ARG A 18 -10.36 -4.23 1.22
CA ARG A 18 -11.48 -3.74 0.44
C ARG A 18 -11.05 -2.82 -0.70
N VAL A 19 -10.12 -1.91 -0.43
CA VAL A 19 -9.51 -1.05 -1.47
C VAL A 19 -8.81 -1.88 -2.53
N LYS A 20 -8.05 -2.91 -2.14
CA LYS A 20 -7.35 -3.80 -3.08
C LYS A 20 -8.31 -4.56 -3.99
N GLU A 21 -9.43 -5.08 -3.47
CA GLU A 21 -10.46 -5.74 -4.28
C GLU A 21 -11.00 -4.80 -5.35
N LEU A 22 -11.44 -3.60 -4.95
CA LEU A 22 -11.97 -2.59 -5.86
C LEU A 22 -10.94 -2.14 -6.90
N LEU A 23 -9.70 -1.94 -6.47
CA LEU A 23 -8.59 -1.58 -7.36
C LEU A 23 -8.29 -2.70 -8.35
N LYS A 24 -8.39 -3.98 -7.93
CA LYS A 24 -8.18 -5.12 -8.83
C LYS A 24 -9.25 -5.17 -9.91
N GLU A 25 -10.52 -4.98 -9.55
CA GLU A 25 -11.62 -4.89 -10.52
C GLU A 25 -11.38 -3.74 -11.50
N PHE A 26 -11.15 -2.53 -10.97
CA PHE A 26 -10.94 -1.33 -11.78
C PHE A 26 -9.75 -1.46 -12.74
N GLN A 27 -8.63 -2.03 -12.28
CA GLN A 27 -7.41 -2.23 -13.08
C GLN A 27 -7.61 -3.15 -14.30
N ASN A 28 -8.69 -3.92 -14.35
CA ASN A 28 -9.03 -4.80 -15.46
C ASN A 28 -10.10 -4.21 -16.40
N MET A 29 -10.69 -3.07 -16.05
CA MET A 29 -11.72 -2.40 -16.86
C MET A 29 -11.11 -1.58 -18.00
N LYS A 30 -11.83 -1.48 -19.11
CA LYS A 30 -11.52 -0.55 -20.20
C LYS A 30 -12.27 0.77 -20.00
N PRO A 31 -11.67 1.92 -20.37
CA PRO A 31 -12.33 3.23 -20.24
C PRO A 31 -13.67 3.37 -20.99
N GLN A 32 -13.94 2.51 -21.97
CA GLN A 32 -15.19 2.52 -22.75
C GLN A 32 -16.33 1.77 -22.07
N GLU A 33 -16.06 1.03 -21.00
CA GLU A 33 -17.10 0.32 -20.26
C GLU A 33 -17.98 1.31 -19.50
N PRO A 34 -19.32 1.14 -19.52
CA PRO A 34 -20.25 2.07 -18.86
C PRO A 34 -20.01 2.15 -17.35
N ASP A 35 -19.49 1.08 -16.74
CA ASP A 35 -19.23 0.98 -15.31
C ASP A 35 -17.86 1.54 -14.88
N TYR A 36 -17.03 2.00 -15.82
CA TYR A 36 -15.68 2.50 -15.52
C TYR A 36 -15.69 3.67 -14.52
N ILE A 37 -16.51 4.70 -14.76
CA ILE A 37 -16.64 5.86 -13.86
C ILE A 37 -17.34 5.49 -12.55
N PRO A 38 -18.47 4.75 -12.55
CA PRO A 38 -19.06 4.23 -11.31
C PRO A 38 -18.07 3.48 -10.42
N LYS A 39 -17.27 2.57 -10.99
CA LYS A 39 -16.27 1.80 -10.23
C LYS A 39 -15.15 2.68 -9.69
N LEU A 40 -14.69 3.67 -10.47
CA LEU A 40 -13.69 4.65 -10.00
C LEU A 40 -14.20 5.45 -8.81
N ASN A 41 -15.47 5.89 -8.84
CA ASN A 41 -16.07 6.64 -7.73
C ASN A 41 -16.23 5.76 -6.48
N GLU A 42 -16.61 4.49 -6.64
CA GLU A 42 -16.68 3.53 -5.53
C GLU A 42 -15.30 3.33 -4.89
N LEU A 43 -14.29 3.04 -5.70
CA LEU A 43 -12.90 2.90 -5.24
C LEU A 43 -12.42 4.16 -4.51
N TRP A 44 -12.65 5.33 -5.10
CA TRP A 44 -12.22 6.59 -4.52
C TRP A 44 -12.91 6.88 -3.20
N GLY A 45 -14.22 6.62 -3.09
CA GLY A 45 -14.97 6.85 -1.85
C GLY A 45 -14.45 6.03 -0.67
N VAL A 46 -14.11 4.75 -0.90
CA VAL A 46 -13.51 3.90 0.14
C VAL A 46 -12.09 4.37 0.47
N LEU A 47 -11.28 4.64 -0.55
CA LEU A 47 -9.89 5.07 -0.37
C LEU A 47 -9.80 6.42 0.36
N SER A 48 -10.60 7.42 -0.02
CA SER A 48 -10.55 8.75 0.59
C SER A 48 -10.98 8.73 2.04
N ALA A 49 -12.02 7.95 2.38
CA ALA A 49 -12.46 7.81 3.77
C ALA A 49 -11.37 7.17 4.64
N HIS A 50 -10.69 6.15 4.11
CA HIS A 50 -9.59 5.50 4.82
C HIS A 50 -8.36 6.41 5.00
N ILE A 51 -8.00 7.20 3.98
CA ILE A 51 -6.94 8.24 4.09
C ILE A 51 -7.29 9.24 5.19
N GLU A 52 -8.54 9.74 5.20
CA GLU A 52 -8.99 10.68 6.23
C GLU A 52 -8.88 10.07 7.65
N GLU A 53 -9.23 8.80 7.82
CA GLU A 53 -9.08 8.11 9.10
C GLU A 53 -7.61 8.01 9.54
N GLU A 54 -6.72 7.52 8.65
CA GLU A 54 -5.29 7.38 8.96
C GLU A 54 -4.66 8.74 9.32
N GLU A 55 -4.97 9.80 8.56
CA GLU A 55 -4.40 11.13 8.77
C GLU A 55 -4.86 11.78 10.08
N HIS A 56 -6.10 11.54 10.51
CA HIS A 56 -6.65 12.17 11.70
C HIS A 56 -6.47 11.33 12.98
N GLN A 57 -6.28 10.02 12.87
CA GLN A 57 -6.24 9.11 14.03
C GLN A 57 -4.91 8.39 14.15
N ASP A 58 -4.49 7.68 13.10
CA ASP A 58 -3.41 6.71 13.19
C ASP A 58 -2.04 7.35 13.17
N LEU A 59 -1.79 8.20 12.18
CA LEU A 59 -0.53 8.92 12.05
C LEU A 59 -0.24 9.81 13.28
N PRO A 60 -1.21 10.59 13.82
CA PRO A 60 -1.00 11.34 15.05
C PRO A 60 -0.70 10.45 16.26
N ALA A 61 -1.38 9.31 16.39
CA ALA A 61 -1.15 8.38 17.50
C ALA A 61 0.22 7.69 17.39
N LEU A 62 0.65 7.36 16.17
CA LEU A 62 1.98 6.82 15.89
C LEU A 62 3.07 7.85 16.22
N GLU A 63 2.93 9.09 15.75
CA GLU A 63 3.89 10.18 16.01
C GLU A 63 4.03 10.45 17.52
N SER A 64 2.92 10.47 18.25
CA SER A 64 2.93 10.61 19.71
C SER A 64 3.69 9.47 20.40
N ALA A 65 3.61 8.24 19.87
CA ALA A 65 4.35 7.11 20.41
C ALA A 65 5.86 7.15 20.07
N LEU A 66 6.22 7.71 18.92
CA LEU A 66 7.60 7.79 18.43
C LEU A 66 8.39 8.98 19.01
N THR A 67 7.72 10.02 19.50
CA THR A 67 8.37 11.21 20.09
C THR A 67 8.83 11.01 21.54
N THR A 68 8.55 9.86 22.15
CA THR A 68 8.98 9.57 23.52
C THR A 68 10.50 9.35 23.60
N ALA A 69 11.12 9.72 24.72
CA ALA A 69 12.57 9.51 24.92
C ALA A 69 12.99 8.03 24.80
N GLN A 70 12.07 7.10 25.09
CA GLN A 70 12.29 5.65 24.96
C GLN A 70 12.27 5.17 23.51
N ALA A 71 11.66 5.94 22.60
CA ALA A 71 11.56 5.65 21.17
C ALA A 71 12.52 6.50 20.31
N ALA A 72 13.49 7.19 20.92
CA ALA A 72 14.47 7.98 20.20
C ALA A 72 15.21 7.14 19.13
N GLY A 73 15.24 7.61 17.88
CA GLY A 73 15.84 6.91 16.75
C GLY A 73 14.93 5.86 16.08
N GLU A 74 13.75 5.57 16.63
CA GLU A 74 12.84 4.58 16.05
C GLU A 74 12.18 5.11 14.76
N SER A 75 11.94 6.41 14.66
CA SER A 75 11.38 7.04 13.45
C SER A 75 12.30 6.82 12.24
N GLU A 76 13.60 7.11 12.38
CA GLU A 76 14.60 6.89 11.33
C GLU A 76 14.75 5.40 10.99
N ARG A 77 14.71 4.52 12.00
CA ARG A 77 14.76 3.08 11.82
C ARG A 77 13.56 2.56 11.03
N LEU A 78 12.36 3.07 11.33
CA LEU A 78 11.12 2.72 10.63
C LEU A 78 11.10 3.27 9.21
N ALA A 79 11.51 4.52 9.00
CA ALA A 79 11.61 5.13 7.67
C ALA A 79 12.54 4.32 6.73
N LYS A 80 13.70 3.87 7.23
CA LYS A 80 14.61 3.01 6.46
C LYS A 80 13.96 1.67 6.09
N LYS A 81 13.26 1.03 7.03
CA LYS A 81 12.54 -0.23 6.75
C LYS A 81 11.41 -0.01 5.74
N PHE A 82 10.63 1.05 5.90
CA PHE A 82 9.55 1.41 4.98
C PHE A 82 10.09 1.60 3.55
N GLY A 83 11.18 2.34 3.37
CA GLY A 83 11.80 2.54 2.06
C GLY A 83 12.25 1.23 1.39
N LEU A 84 12.84 0.31 2.16
CA LEU A 84 13.22 -1.02 1.66
C LEU A 84 12.00 -1.85 1.27
N THR A 85 10.98 -1.89 2.12
CA THR A 85 9.74 -2.63 1.84
C THR A 85 9.03 -2.07 0.61
N LYS A 86 8.94 -0.74 0.48
CA LYS A 86 8.31 -0.07 -0.66
C LYS A 86 8.96 -0.41 -2.00
N ALA A 87 10.28 -0.60 -2.04
CA ALA A 87 10.97 -1.00 -3.27
C ALA A 87 10.61 -2.44 -3.72
N LEU A 88 10.00 -3.22 -2.82
CA LEU A 88 9.67 -4.63 -3.02
C LEU A 88 8.16 -4.86 -3.10
N VAL A 89 7.30 -3.85 -2.97
CA VAL A 89 5.86 -4.09 -3.10
C VAL A 89 5.44 -4.22 -4.57
N PRO A 90 4.42 -5.04 -4.89
CA PRO A 90 3.87 -5.12 -6.24
C PRO A 90 3.36 -3.77 -6.74
N SER A 91 3.45 -3.52 -8.04
CA SER A 91 2.95 -2.29 -8.67
C SER A 91 1.44 -2.35 -9.00
N ARG A 92 0.81 -3.52 -8.93
CA ARG A 92 -0.64 -3.72 -9.11
C ARG A 92 -1.30 -4.38 -7.90
N SER A 93 -2.63 -4.35 -7.87
CA SER A 93 -3.40 -4.94 -6.76
C SER A 93 -3.40 -6.48 -6.82
N HIS A 94 -3.14 -7.10 -5.68
CA HIS A 94 -3.20 -8.56 -5.47
C HIS A 94 -3.93 -8.89 -4.15
N PRO A 95 -5.27 -8.82 -4.11
CA PRO A 95 -6.05 -9.08 -2.89
C PRO A 95 -5.83 -10.51 -2.36
N SER A 96 -5.60 -11.47 -3.26
CA SER A 96 -5.36 -12.88 -2.92
C SER A 96 -4.03 -13.14 -2.20
N ALA A 97 -3.12 -12.16 -2.19
CA ALA A 97 -1.87 -12.25 -1.42
C ALA A 97 -2.09 -12.04 0.08
N GLY A 98 -3.30 -11.62 0.49
CA GLY A 98 -3.64 -11.30 1.87
C GLY A 98 -3.06 -9.98 2.36
N GLU A 99 -3.34 -9.69 3.63
CA GLU A 99 -2.99 -8.43 4.30
C GLU A 99 -1.83 -8.57 5.30
N ASN A 100 -1.30 -9.79 5.41
CA ASN A 100 -0.30 -10.10 6.42
C ASN A 100 1.10 -9.79 5.86
N PRO A 101 1.89 -8.89 6.49
CA PRO A 101 3.25 -8.59 6.05
C PRO A 101 4.21 -9.77 6.25
N TYR A 102 3.80 -10.80 6.99
CA TYR A 102 4.57 -12.02 7.22
C TYR A 102 4.48 -12.99 6.04
N PHE A 103 4.99 -12.56 4.89
CA PHE A 103 5.71 -13.49 4.04
C PHE A 103 7.01 -13.84 4.77
N GLU A 104 6.99 -14.82 5.68
CA GLU A 104 8.04 -15.11 6.69
C GLU A 104 9.46 -15.46 6.18
N SER A 105 9.83 -15.14 4.94
CA SER A 105 11.18 -15.35 4.46
C SER A 105 11.61 -14.31 3.44
N ALA A 106 12.93 -14.11 3.31
CA ALA A 106 13.53 -13.33 2.22
C ALA A 106 13.03 -13.80 0.83
N LEU A 107 12.58 -15.06 0.69
CA LEU A 107 11.94 -15.57 -0.52
C LEU A 107 10.60 -14.90 -0.85
N GLY A 108 9.80 -14.53 0.16
CA GLY A 108 8.53 -13.84 -0.07
C GLY A 108 8.70 -12.37 -0.48
N MET A 109 9.79 -11.74 -0.03
CA MET A 109 10.27 -10.46 -0.57
C MET A 109 10.78 -10.58 -2.02
N LEU A 110 11.23 -11.77 -2.45
CA LEU A 110 11.65 -12.06 -3.83
C LEU A 110 10.50 -12.48 -4.76
N ALA A 111 9.31 -12.79 -4.22
CA ALA A 111 8.13 -13.12 -5.03
C ALA A 111 7.48 -11.88 -5.67
N ALA A 112 7.89 -10.68 -5.25
CA ALA A 112 7.24 -9.43 -5.59
C ALA A 112 7.74 -8.64 -6.83
N PRO A 113 8.73 -9.06 -7.65
CA PRO A 113 9.09 -8.31 -8.85
C PRO A 113 8.39 -8.82 -10.13
N ILE A 114 7.47 -9.79 -10.07
CA ILE A 114 6.76 -10.27 -11.29
C ILE A 114 6.05 -9.10 -11.98
N ASP A 115 5.37 -8.26 -11.22
CA ASP A 115 4.70 -7.07 -11.76
C ASP A 115 5.70 -6.05 -12.31
N HIS A 116 6.81 -5.81 -11.61
CA HIS A 116 7.86 -4.90 -12.09
C HIS A 116 8.49 -5.40 -13.40
N ILE A 117 8.68 -6.70 -13.55
CA ILE A 117 9.14 -7.32 -14.81
C ILE A 117 8.07 -7.15 -15.91
N ALA A 118 6.79 -7.37 -15.59
CA ALA A 118 5.69 -7.16 -16.53
C ALA A 118 5.56 -5.68 -16.94
N ASP A 119 5.84 -4.75 -16.02
CA ASP A 119 5.85 -3.32 -16.28
C ASP A 119 7.00 -2.92 -17.20
N ILE A 120 8.21 -3.45 -17.00
CA ILE A 120 9.35 -3.24 -17.92
C ILE A 120 8.99 -3.67 -19.36
N MET A 121 8.23 -4.75 -19.50
CA MET A 121 7.78 -5.25 -20.81
C MET A 121 6.55 -4.48 -21.35
N ARG A 122 5.86 -3.70 -20.52
CA ARG A 122 4.71 -2.90 -20.92
C ARG A 122 5.18 -1.54 -21.44
N LYS A 123 4.78 -1.20 -22.68
CA LYS A 123 5.02 0.15 -23.22
C LYS A 123 4.09 1.14 -22.53
N PHE A 124 4.66 1.99 -21.68
CA PHE A 124 4.04 3.28 -21.34
C PHE A 124 4.22 4.24 -22.53
N PRO A 125 3.21 5.06 -22.88
CA PRO A 125 3.42 6.16 -23.81
C PRO A 125 4.29 7.22 -23.10
N GLU A 126 5.58 7.21 -23.47
CA GLU A 126 6.65 8.16 -23.12
C GLU A 126 7.35 7.98 -21.75
N GLU A 127 8.55 7.39 -21.84
CA GLU A 127 9.72 7.35 -20.92
C GLU A 127 9.72 6.55 -19.60
N LYS A 128 10.97 6.29 -19.15
CA LYS A 128 11.47 5.13 -18.38
C LYS A 128 10.73 4.86 -17.08
N ILE A 129 10.27 3.61 -16.94
CA ILE A 129 9.75 3.04 -15.70
C ILE A 129 10.94 2.90 -14.73
N SER A 130 11.01 3.78 -13.74
CA SER A 130 11.84 3.55 -12.56
C SER A 130 11.19 2.41 -11.76
N PRO A 131 11.94 1.34 -11.41
CA PRO A 131 11.42 0.26 -10.56
C PRO A 131 11.05 0.74 -9.15
N ASN A 132 11.45 1.97 -8.79
CA ASN A 132 10.99 2.66 -7.60
C ASN A 132 10.07 3.84 -7.99
N PRO A 133 8.76 3.78 -7.70
CA PRO A 133 7.83 4.86 -8.01
C PRO A 133 8.07 6.14 -7.20
N SER A 134 8.97 6.12 -6.21
CA SER A 134 9.34 7.29 -5.38
C SER A 134 10.63 7.99 -5.81
N THR A 135 11.34 7.51 -6.83
CA THR A 135 12.45 8.25 -7.45
C THR A 135 12.00 8.80 -8.81
N LYS A 136 11.62 10.08 -8.82
CA LYS A 136 11.70 10.95 -9.99
C LYS A 136 12.90 11.87 -9.82
#